data_AF-X1PHB8-F1
#
_entry.id   AF-X1PHB8-F1
#
_cell.length_a   1.000
_cell.length_b   1.000
_cell.length_c   1.000
_cell.angle_alpha   90.00
_cell.angle_beta   90.00
_cell.angle_gamma   90.00
#
_symmetry.space_group_name_H-M   'P 1'
#
loop_
_entity.id
_entity.type
_entity.pdbx_description
1 polymer ?
#
loop_
_entity_poly.entity_id
_entity_poly.type
_entity_poly.pdbx_seq_one_letter_code
_entity_poly.pdbx_strand_id
1 'polypeptide(L)'
;DDGEAGSPIIISKHLQALHEKGIKVIGYFVEKNPELYERLNVNTSGFSFPVFVKKGDFRNYVEEIGEFSKTHTVFVYLDPIKTSHLVFNVLESVYNNLSQGQSVETLINFLSTGFLRAVRGLRNNIIENDVLKKNHALVKKWDSIAGGTYWHDIVFPTTFKPH
;
A
#
# COMPACT_ATOMS: atom_id res chain seq x y z
N ASP A 1 -2.50 8.01 20.84
CA ASP A 1 -3.67 7.13 20.79
C ASP A 1 -4.91 7.94 21.06
N ASP A 2 -5.72 8.02 20.02
CA ASP A 2 -7.04 8.65 19.87
C ASP A 2 -8.17 7.81 20.50
N GLY A 3 -7.85 6.68 21.12
CA GLY A 3 -8.79 5.80 21.82
C GLY A 3 -9.53 4.81 20.91
N GLU A 4 -9.38 4.94 19.59
CA GLU A 4 -9.96 3.99 18.63
C GLU A 4 -9.05 2.79 18.39
N ALA A 5 -9.66 1.65 18.03
CA ALA A 5 -8.91 0.44 17.69
C ALA A 5 -8.20 0.63 16.35
N GLY A 6 -6.88 0.48 16.33
CA GLY A 6 -6.11 0.49 15.09
C GLY A 6 -6.50 -0.65 14.14
N SER A 7 -6.20 -0.46 12.86
CA SER A 7 -6.52 -1.41 11.78
C SER A 7 -6.07 -2.86 12.05
N PRO A 8 -4.92 -3.17 12.69
CA PRO A 8 -4.56 -4.56 13.00
C PRO A 8 -5.54 -5.26 13.94
N ILE A 9 -6.12 -4.54 14.91
CA ILE A 9 -7.09 -5.09 15.85
C ILE A 9 -8.45 -5.29 15.16
N ILE A 10 -8.87 -4.34 14.33
CA ILE A 10 -10.12 -4.44 13.56
C ILE A 10 -10.08 -5.67 12.64
N ILE A 11 -8.96 -5.85 11.91
CA ILE A 11 -8.74 -7.00 11.03
C ILE A 11 -8.73 -8.29 11.85
N SER A 12 -7.98 -8.33 12.96
CA SER A 12 -7.88 -9.55 13.78
C SER A 12 -9.22 -9.99 14.36
N LYS A 13 -10.09 -9.06 14.77
CA LYS A 13 -11.46 -9.36 15.21
C LYS A 13 -12.30 -10.01 14.10
N HIS A 14 -12.16 -9.55 12.86
CA HIS A 14 -12.86 -10.14 11.71
C HIS A 14 -12.32 -11.54 11.41
N LEU A 15 -10.99 -11.73 11.42
CA LEU A 15 -10.37 -13.04 11.23
C LEU A 15 -10.81 -14.03 12.32
N GLN A 16 -10.88 -13.60 13.58
CA GLN A 16 -11.38 -14.42 14.68
C GLN A 16 -12.81 -14.90 14.42
N ALA A 17 -13.71 -14.00 14.00
CA ALA A 17 -15.09 -14.37 13.69
C ALA A 17 -15.22 -15.34 12.50
N LEU A 18 -14.31 -15.28 11.53
CA LEU A 18 -14.24 -16.25 10.42
C LEU A 18 -13.69 -17.60 10.90
N HIS A 19 -12.65 -17.57 11.74
CA HIS A 19 -12.04 -18.75 12.34
C HIS A 19 -13.04 -19.54 13.19
N GLU A 20 -13.85 -18.86 13.99
CA GLU A 20 -14.92 -19.47 14.80
C GLU A 20 -16.01 -20.15 13.95
N LYS A 21 -16.16 -19.74 12.68
CA LYS A 21 -17.03 -20.40 11.70
C LYS A 21 -16.36 -21.58 10.99
N GLY A 22 -15.15 -21.96 11.41
CA GLY A 22 -14.37 -23.04 10.82
C GLY A 22 -13.59 -22.66 9.55
N ILE A 23 -13.53 -21.38 9.19
CA ILE A 23 -12.76 -20.92 8.03
C ILE A 23 -11.28 -20.83 8.43
N LYS A 24 -10.40 -21.44 7.64
CA LYS A 24 -8.96 -21.33 7.85
C LYS A 24 -8.50 -19.92 7.48
N VAL A 25 -7.99 -19.18 8.46
CA VAL A 25 -7.46 -17.82 8.29
C VAL A 25 -6.08 -17.71 8.91
N ILE A 26 -5.30 -16.76 8.42
CA ILE A 26 -3.98 -16.42 8.93
C ILE A 26 -3.90 -14.89 9.03
N GLY A 27 -3.45 -14.39 10.17
CA GLY A 27 -3.08 -12.98 10.32
C GLY A 27 -1.61 -12.78 10.01
N TYR A 28 -1.28 -11.85 9.12
CA TYR A 28 0.10 -11.51 8.79
C TYR A 28 0.27 -10.00 8.89
N PHE A 29 1.06 -9.54 9.86
CA PHE A 29 1.23 -8.12 10.16
C PHE A 29 2.71 -7.74 10.08
N VAL A 30 3.00 -6.59 9.46
CA VAL A 30 4.36 -6.07 9.33
C VAL A 30 4.42 -4.66 9.89
N GLU A 31 5.36 -4.41 10.80
CA GLU A 31 5.60 -3.08 11.38
C GLU A 31 7.10 -2.80 11.43
N LYS A 32 7.49 -1.61 10.97
CA LYS A 32 8.89 -1.19 10.86
C LYS A 32 9.39 -0.56 12.16
N ASN A 33 8.52 0.18 12.85
CA ASN A 33 8.85 0.83 14.10
C ASN A 33 8.98 -0.22 15.22
N PRO A 34 10.14 -0.34 15.89
CA PRO A 34 10.34 -1.34 16.94
C PRO A 34 9.31 -1.28 18.08
N GLU A 35 8.94 -0.09 18.55
CA GLU A 35 8.01 0.06 19.66
C GLU A 35 6.59 -0.32 19.26
N LEU A 36 6.16 0.10 18.06
CA LEU A 36 4.85 -0.27 17.51
C LEU A 36 4.78 -1.76 17.20
N TYR A 37 5.89 -2.37 16.75
CA TYR A 37 5.98 -3.81 16.53
C TYR A 37 5.73 -4.60 17.81
N GLU A 38 6.37 -4.23 18.93
CA GLU A 38 6.14 -4.91 20.20
C GLU A 38 4.68 -4.76 20.65
N ARG A 39 4.12 -3.55 20.54
CA ARG A 39 2.70 -3.30 20.85
C ARG A 39 1.77 -4.13 19.98
N LEU A 40 2.04 -4.20 18.67
CA LEU A 40 1.28 -4.99 17.71
C LEU A 40 1.31 -6.47 18.08
N ASN A 41 2.49 -7.01 18.38
CA ASN A 41 2.67 -8.40 18.77
C ASN A 41 1.86 -8.75 20.04
N VAL A 42 1.89 -7.89 21.06
CA VAL A 42 1.07 -8.06 22.27
C VAL A 42 -0.41 -8.03 21.93
N ASN A 43 -0.85 -7.03 21.16
CA ASN A 43 -2.27 -6.81 20.85
C ASN A 43 -2.89 -7.91 19.99
N THR A 44 -2.08 -8.65 19.22
CA THR A 44 -2.55 -9.75 18.36
C THR A 44 -2.30 -11.13 18.94
N SER A 45 -1.67 -11.26 20.11
CA SER A 45 -1.31 -12.55 20.71
C SER A 45 -2.50 -13.36 21.24
N GLY A 46 -3.62 -12.71 21.56
CA GLY A 46 -4.78 -13.32 22.20
C GLY A 46 -5.77 -14.02 21.27
N PHE A 47 -5.53 -14.02 19.95
CA PHE A 47 -6.44 -14.63 18.98
C PHE A 47 -6.14 -16.12 18.78
N SER A 48 -7.16 -16.92 18.45
CA SER A 48 -7.03 -18.38 18.38
C SER A 48 -6.60 -18.91 17.01
N PHE A 49 -6.47 -18.03 16.01
CA PHE A 49 -5.96 -18.36 14.69
C PHE A 49 -4.45 -18.08 14.57
N PRO A 50 -3.73 -18.69 13.61
CA PRO A 50 -2.32 -18.39 13.39
C PRO A 50 -2.07 -16.91 13.07
N VAL A 51 -1.22 -16.27 13.87
CA VAL A 51 -0.80 -14.88 13.71
C VAL A 51 0.71 -14.82 13.54
N PHE A 52 1.16 -14.10 12.50
CA PHE A 52 2.56 -13.79 12.25
C PHE A 52 2.76 -12.28 12.32
N VAL A 53 3.65 -11.84 13.21
CA VAL A 53 4.06 -10.43 13.30
C VAL A 53 5.52 -10.33 12.90
N LYS A 54 5.83 -9.48 11.92
CA LYS A 54 7.18 -9.30 11.38
C LYS A 54 7.65 -7.87 11.63
N LYS A 55 8.90 -7.76 12.09
CA LYS A 55 9.56 -6.47 12.28
C LYS A 55 10.30 -6.08 11.01
N GLY A 56 9.84 -5.05 10.31
CA GLY A 56 10.52 -4.55 9.13
C GLY A 56 9.62 -3.76 8.20
N ASP A 57 10.12 -3.53 7.00
CA ASP A 57 9.34 -2.92 5.93
C ASP A 57 8.59 -4.02 5.17
N PHE A 58 7.32 -3.80 4.82
CA PHE A 58 6.52 -4.80 4.11
C PHE A 58 7.20 -5.27 2.83
N ARG A 59 7.96 -4.38 2.16
CA ARG A 59 8.71 -4.68 0.94
C ARG A 59 9.69 -5.85 1.10
N ASN A 60 10.16 -6.08 2.33
CA ASN A 60 11.08 -7.18 2.65
C ASN A 60 10.36 -8.55 2.74
N TYR A 61 9.02 -8.55 2.78
CA TYR A 61 8.20 -9.75 3.00
C TYR A 61 7.23 -10.03 1.85
N VAL A 62 7.30 -9.27 0.76
CA VAL A 62 6.37 -9.39 -0.37
C VAL A 62 6.47 -10.76 -1.03
N GLU A 63 7.69 -11.31 -1.17
CA GLU A 63 7.87 -12.66 -1.70
C GLU A 63 7.23 -13.72 -0.79
N GLU A 64 7.40 -13.59 0.52
CA GLU A 64 6.76 -14.48 1.51
C GLU A 64 5.22 -14.40 1.44
N ILE A 65 4.67 -13.19 1.27
CA ILE A 65 3.23 -12.97 1.03
C ILE A 65 2.79 -13.59 -0.30
N GLY A 66 3.63 -13.48 -1.34
CA GLY A 66 3.43 -14.13 -2.63
C GLY A 66 3.33 -15.65 -2.52
N GLU A 67 4.15 -16.29 -1.68
CA GLU A 67 4.03 -17.73 -1.43
C GLU A 67 2.69 -18.12 -0.79
N PHE A 68 2.15 -17.30 0.12
CA PHE A 68 0.80 -17.52 0.66
C PHE A 68 -0.28 -17.46 -0.43
N SER A 69 -0.15 -16.54 -1.39
CA SER A 69 -1.11 -16.37 -2.49
C SER A 69 -1.19 -17.53 -3.48
N LYS A 70 -0.29 -18.52 -3.38
CA LYS A 70 -0.37 -19.77 -4.15
C LYS A 70 -1.37 -20.78 -3.55
N THR A 71 -1.67 -20.65 -2.26
CA THR A 71 -2.50 -21.63 -1.52
C THR A 71 -3.66 -20.99 -0.75
N HIS A 72 -3.67 -19.68 -0.54
CA HIS A 72 -4.73 -18.93 0.11
C HIS A 72 -5.18 -17.73 -0.73
N THR A 73 -6.46 -17.34 -0.58
CA THR A 73 -6.89 -15.99 -0.96
C THR A 73 -6.20 -14.98 -0.05
N VAL A 74 -5.58 -13.95 -0.62
CA VAL A 74 -4.79 -12.96 0.11
C VAL A 74 -5.47 -11.60 0.02
N PHE A 75 -5.74 -11.00 1.18
CA PHE A 75 -6.14 -9.60 1.29
C PHE A 75 -4.98 -8.79 1.86
N VAL A 76 -4.51 -7.79 1.12
CA VAL A 76 -3.40 -6.91 1.50
C VAL A 76 -3.95 -5.53 1.87
N TYR A 77 -3.69 -5.09 3.10
CA TYR A 77 -4.01 -3.73 3.55
C TYR A 77 -2.73 -2.93 3.80
N LEU A 78 -2.62 -1.76 3.17
CA LEU A 78 -1.43 -0.90 3.27
C LEU A 78 -1.82 0.50 3.80
N ASP A 79 -1.28 0.89 4.95
CA ASP A 79 -1.78 2.05 5.72
C ASP A 79 -0.69 2.81 6.52
N PRO A 80 -0.63 4.15 6.40
CA PRO A 80 -0.61 4.89 5.14
C PRO A 80 0.77 4.76 4.49
N ILE A 81 0.79 4.43 3.21
CA ILE A 81 2.04 4.42 2.45
C ILE A 81 2.36 5.86 2.01
N LYS A 82 3.56 6.35 2.39
CA LYS A 82 4.09 7.59 1.78
C LYS A 82 4.03 7.43 0.28
N THR A 83 3.66 8.49 -0.41
CA THR A 83 3.49 8.46 -1.87
C THR A 83 4.77 7.98 -2.56
N SER A 84 5.95 8.42 -2.11
CA SER A 84 7.25 7.92 -2.58
C SER A 84 7.53 6.44 -2.33
N HIS A 85 6.71 5.77 -1.52
CA HIS A 85 6.79 4.36 -1.18
C HIS A 85 5.66 3.55 -1.83
N LEU A 86 4.81 4.17 -2.67
CA LEU A 86 3.93 3.38 -3.52
C LEU A 86 4.78 2.53 -4.45
N VAL A 87 4.54 1.24 -4.37
CA VAL A 87 5.34 0.22 -5.05
C VAL A 87 4.39 -0.75 -5.73
N PHE A 88 3.62 -0.23 -6.69
CA PHE A 88 2.80 -1.06 -7.58
C PHE A 88 3.65 -2.16 -8.23
N ASN A 89 4.90 -1.85 -8.58
CA ASN A 89 5.88 -2.80 -9.09
C ASN A 89 6.34 -3.85 -8.07
N VAL A 90 6.37 -3.53 -6.77
CA VAL A 90 6.69 -4.54 -5.75
C VAL A 90 5.50 -5.45 -5.52
N LEU A 91 4.28 -4.92 -5.54
CA LEU A 91 3.07 -5.74 -5.39
C LEU A 91 2.80 -6.63 -6.62
N GLU A 92 3.46 -6.37 -7.76
CA GLU A 92 3.37 -7.19 -8.98
C GLU A 92 3.66 -8.67 -8.70
N SER A 93 4.61 -9.00 -7.82
CA SER A 93 4.90 -10.40 -7.47
C SER A 93 3.78 -11.06 -6.65
N VAL A 94 2.98 -10.28 -5.92
CA VAL A 94 1.77 -10.77 -5.25
C VAL A 94 0.66 -10.97 -6.30
N TYR A 95 0.50 -10.02 -7.23
CA TYR A 95 -0.53 -10.07 -8.27
C TYR A 95 -0.28 -11.12 -9.35
N ASN A 96 0.97 -11.45 -9.69
CA ASN A 96 1.27 -12.42 -10.75
C ASN A 96 0.72 -13.83 -10.44
N ASN A 97 0.48 -14.14 -9.16
CA ASN A 97 -0.13 -15.40 -8.72
C ASN A 97 -1.65 -15.46 -8.94
N LEU A 98 -2.32 -14.35 -9.30
CA LEU A 98 -3.75 -14.32 -9.67
C LEU A 98 -4.08 -15.29 -10.81
N SER A 99 -3.09 -15.60 -11.65
CA SER A 99 -3.21 -16.56 -12.77
C SER A 99 -3.54 -18.00 -12.33
N GLN A 100 -3.40 -18.34 -11.04
CA GLN A 100 -3.65 -19.69 -10.51
C GLN A 100 -5.02 -19.88 -9.83
N GLY A 101 -5.96 -18.94 -10.03
CA GLY A 101 -7.35 -19.08 -9.56
C GLY A 101 -7.58 -18.71 -8.09
N GLN A 102 -6.60 -18.09 -7.44
CA GLN A 102 -6.74 -17.50 -6.11
C GLN A 102 -6.86 -15.99 -6.21
N SER A 103 -7.75 -15.39 -5.42
CA SER A 103 -7.97 -13.94 -5.42
C SER A 103 -6.90 -13.24 -4.57
N VAL A 104 -6.34 -12.16 -5.11
CA VAL A 104 -5.53 -11.19 -4.37
C VAL A 104 -6.28 -9.88 -4.40
N GLU A 105 -6.71 -9.42 -3.24
CA GLU A 105 -7.36 -8.13 -3.06
C GLU A 105 -6.40 -7.18 -2.35
N THR A 106 -6.35 -5.92 -2.77
CA THR A 106 -5.50 -4.92 -2.11
C THR A 106 -6.28 -3.65 -1.83
N LEU A 107 -6.22 -3.20 -0.57
CA LEU A 107 -6.73 -1.92 -0.13
C LEU A 107 -5.55 -1.04 0.31
N ILE A 108 -5.31 0.06 -0.42
CA ILE A 108 -4.22 1.00 -0.17
C ILE A 108 -4.80 2.31 0.34
N ASN A 109 -4.47 2.69 1.57
CA ASN A 109 -4.76 4.03 2.08
C ASN A 109 -3.76 5.04 1.48
N PHE A 110 -4.18 5.72 0.41
CA PHE A 110 -3.36 6.68 -0.32
C PHE A 110 -3.61 8.12 0.13
N LEU A 111 -2.57 8.77 0.66
CA LEU A 111 -2.60 10.20 1.00
C LEU A 111 -2.45 11.06 -0.27
N SER A 112 -3.54 11.16 -1.04
CA SER A 112 -3.60 11.91 -2.30
C SER A 112 -3.17 13.37 -2.15
N THR A 113 -3.52 14.02 -1.04
CA THR A 113 -3.11 15.41 -0.74
C THR A 113 -1.60 15.54 -0.58
N GLY A 114 -0.95 14.55 0.03
CA GLY A 114 0.51 14.48 0.16
C GLY A 114 1.20 14.34 -1.20
N PHE A 115 0.62 13.54 -2.10
CA PHE A 115 1.11 13.37 -3.47
C PHE A 115 1.04 14.70 -4.22
N LEU A 116 -0.13 15.33 -4.23
CA LEU A 116 -0.35 16.61 -4.91
C LEU A 116 0.60 17.69 -4.41
N ARG A 117 0.79 17.79 -3.08
CA ARG A 117 1.70 18.77 -2.49
C ARG A 117 3.15 18.53 -2.93
N ALA A 118 3.60 17.28 -2.90
CA ALA A 118 4.97 16.93 -3.27
C ALA A 118 5.26 17.26 -4.74
N VAL A 119 4.36 16.88 -5.65
CA VAL A 119 4.52 17.15 -7.09
C VAL A 119 4.42 18.64 -7.40
N ARG A 120 3.46 19.36 -6.80
CA ARG A 120 3.33 20.82 -6.97
C ARG A 120 4.56 21.57 -6.47
N GLY A 121 5.19 21.10 -5.39
CA GLY A 121 6.44 21.66 -4.88
C GLY A 121 7.61 21.57 -5.88
N LEU A 122 7.51 20.71 -6.89
CA LEU A 122 8.53 20.55 -7.93
C LEU A 122 8.22 21.35 -9.19
N ARG A 123 7.13 22.14 -9.24
CA ARG A 123 6.64 22.85 -10.44
C ARG A 123 7.77 23.56 -11.20
N ASN A 124 8.59 24.34 -10.51
CA ASN A 124 9.66 25.14 -11.14
C ASN A 124 10.77 24.28 -11.77
N ASN A 125 10.90 23.01 -11.37
CA ASN A 125 11.89 22.09 -11.91
C ASN A 125 11.35 21.29 -13.11
N ILE A 126 10.03 21.06 -13.16
CA ILE A 126 9.41 20.13 -14.12
C ILE A 126 8.49 20.81 -15.13
N ILE A 127 8.12 22.08 -14.91
CA ILE A 127 7.36 22.89 -15.87
C ILE A 127 8.30 23.91 -16.54
N GLU A 128 8.19 24.03 -17.85
CA GLU A 128 8.83 25.10 -18.65
C GLU A 128 7.83 25.62 -19.67
N ASN A 129 7.68 26.95 -19.75
CA ASN A 129 6.69 27.62 -20.60
C ASN A 129 5.26 27.06 -20.42
N ASP A 130 4.87 26.82 -19.16
CA ASP A 130 3.60 26.18 -18.76
C ASP A 130 3.37 24.76 -19.32
N VAL A 131 4.42 24.10 -19.81
CA VAL A 131 4.38 22.72 -20.30
C VAL A 131 5.17 21.80 -19.37
N LEU A 132 4.58 20.66 -19.02
CA LEU A 132 5.24 19.61 -18.27
C LEU A 132 6.34 18.94 -19.09
N LYS A 133 7.57 18.92 -18.56
CA LYS A 133 8.71 18.20 -19.12
C LYS A 133 8.56 16.70 -18.90
N LYS A 134 7.73 16.02 -19.70
CA LYS A 134 7.43 14.57 -19.57
C LYS A 134 8.69 13.68 -19.48
N ASN A 135 9.77 14.08 -20.14
CA ASN A 135 11.04 13.33 -20.14
C ASN A 135 11.98 13.65 -18.96
N HIS A 136 11.63 14.60 -18.10
CA HIS A 136 12.46 15.00 -16.96
C HIS A 136 12.56 13.88 -15.93
N ALA A 137 13.74 13.66 -15.34
CA ALA A 137 14.00 12.57 -14.41
C ALA A 137 13.03 12.55 -13.20
N LEU A 138 12.70 13.73 -12.67
CA LEU A 138 11.71 13.84 -11.59
C LEU A 138 10.31 13.43 -12.04
N VAL A 139 9.89 13.75 -13.28
CA VAL A 139 8.57 13.35 -13.79
C VAL A 139 8.50 11.85 -13.93
N LYS A 140 9.51 11.22 -14.56
CA LYS A 140 9.60 9.76 -14.66
C LYS A 140 9.61 9.06 -13.30
N LYS A 141 10.28 9.64 -12.31
CA LYS A 141 10.26 9.14 -10.92
C LYS A 141 8.84 9.15 -10.35
N TRP A 142 8.10 10.24 -10.54
CA TRP A 142 6.72 10.34 -10.06
C TRP A 142 5.73 9.50 -10.86
N ASP A 143 5.98 9.25 -12.15
CA ASP A 143 5.22 8.30 -12.96
C ASP A 143 5.35 6.88 -12.41
N SER A 144 6.58 6.47 -12.08
CA SER A 144 6.83 5.17 -11.45
C SER A 144 6.15 5.05 -10.09
N ILE A 145 6.13 6.13 -9.31
CA ILE A 145 5.46 6.17 -7.99
C ILE A 145 3.93 6.08 -8.16
N ALA A 146 3.36 6.84 -9.10
CA ALA A 146 1.92 6.89 -9.31
C ALA A 146 1.38 5.64 -10.01
N GLY A 147 2.25 4.81 -10.61
CA GLY A 147 1.86 3.69 -11.45
C GLY A 147 1.40 4.11 -12.84
N GLY A 148 1.83 5.29 -13.32
CA GLY A 148 1.48 5.82 -14.63
C GLY A 148 1.50 7.34 -14.72
N THR A 149 1.08 7.85 -15.87
CA THR A 149 1.14 9.28 -16.23
C THR A 149 -0.17 10.04 -16.00
N TYR A 150 -1.22 9.38 -15.52
CA TYR A 150 -2.58 9.97 -15.36
C TYR A 150 -2.58 11.26 -14.51
N TRP A 151 -1.61 11.39 -13.60
CA TRP A 151 -1.52 12.56 -12.73
C TRP A 151 -1.07 13.82 -13.46
N HIS A 152 -0.44 13.73 -14.64
CA HIS A 152 0.09 14.87 -15.39
C HIS A 152 -1.00 15.93 -15.58
N ASP A 153 -2.13 15.52 -16.13
CA ASP A 153 -3.23 16.42 -16.49
C ASP A 153 -4.11 16.79 -15.29
N ILE A 154 -4.11 15.97 -14.23
CA ILE A 154 -4.82 16.26 -12.98
C ILE A 154 -4.10 17.38 -12.22
N VAL A 155 -2.77 17.32 -12.15
CA VAL A 155 -1.96 18.25 -11.35
C VAL A 155 -1.60 19.51 -12.15
N PHE A 156 -1.30 19.33 -13.43
CA PHE A 156 -0.90 20.39 -14.35
C PHE A 156 -1.80 20.36 -15.59
N PRO A 157 -3.10 20.66 -15.43
CA PRO A 157 -4.01 20.73 -16.56
C PRO A 157 -3.43 21.70 -17.57
N THR A 158 -3.28 21.25 -18.81
CA THR A 158 -3.02 22.15 -19.93
C THR A 158 -4.21 23.09 -19.95
N THR A 159 -3.96 24.37 -19.67
CA THR A 159 -5.00 25.39 -19.75
C THR A 159 -5.61 25.31 -21.13
N PHE A 160 -6.89 24.94 -21.19
CA PHE A 160 -7.72 25.15 -22.36
C PHE A 160 -7.57 26.63 -22.72
N LYS A 161 -6.90 26.95 -23.83
CA LYS A 161 -7.02 28.28 -24.41
C LYS A 161 -8.48 28.39 -24.87
N PRO A 162 -9.30 29.29 -24.32
CA PRO A 162 -10.58 29.58 -24.95
C PRO A 162 -10.26 30.14 -26.33
N HIS A 163 -10.87 29.54 -27.36
CA HIS A 163 -10.87 30.06 -28.72
C HIS A 163 -11.56 31.43 -28.76
#